data_AF-A0A957VG68-F1
#
_entry.id   AF-A0A957VG68-F1
#
_cell.length_a   1.000
_cell.length_b   1.000
_cell.length_c   1.000
_cell.angle_alpha   90.00
_cell.angle_beta   90.00
_cell.angle_gamma   90.00
#
_symmetry.space_group_name_H-M   'P 1'
#
loop_
_entity.id
_entity.type
_entity.pdbx_description
1 polymer ?
#
loop_
_entity_poly.entity_id
_entity_poly.type
_entity_poly.pdbx_seq_one_letter_code
_entity_poly.pdbx_strand_id
1 'polypeptide(L)' 'EETGKTHAQVGLNWLLQRPTVVSVIFGARNEAQLRENLGAVGWTLTPEQIARLDAVSEVTPIYPYWHQRGFQERNPLPV' A
#
# COMPACT_ATOMS: atom_id res chain seq x y z
N GLU A 1 11.88 7.54 8.07
CA GLU A 1 13.29 8.00 7.96
C GLU A 1 14.00 7.37 6.77
N GLU A 2 13.98 6.03 6.61
CA GLU A 2 14.65 5.31 5.50
C GLU A 2 14.42 5.87 4.08
N THR A 3 13.19 6.29 3.77
CA THR A 3 12.84 6.78 2.42
C THR A 3 13.04 8.29 2.24
N GLY A 4 13.19 9.05 3.33
CA GLY A 4 13.15 10.52 3.31
C GLY A 4 11.81 11.13 2.85
N LYS A 5 10.72 10.35 2.86
CA LYS A 5 9.39 10.75 2.36
C LYS A 5 8.41 10.99 3.49
N THR A 6 7.35 11.76 3.23
CA THR A 6 6.29 12.00 4.22
C THR A 6 5.40 10.77 4.38
N HIS A 7 4.67 10.68 5.50
CA HIS A 7 3.74 9.58 5.74
C HIS A 7 2.66 9.46 4.65
N ALA A 8 2.16 10.59 4.16
CA ALA A 8 1.20 10.62 3.06
C ALA A 8 1.80 10.03 1.78
N GLN A 9 3.03 10.43 1.43
CA GLN A 9 3.73 9.89 0.26
C GLN A 9 3.98 8.39 0.38
N VAL A 10 4.38 7.90 1.55
CA VAL A 10 4.56 6.46 1.81
C VAL A 10 3.25 5.69 1.65
N GLY A 11 2.15 6.19 2.21
CA GLY A 11 0.83 5.55 2.10
C GLY A 11 0.32 5.50 0.65
N LEU A 12 0.46 6.60 -0.09
CA LEU A 12 0.09 6.65 -1.51
C LEU A 12 0.97 5.72 -2.36
N ASN A 13 2.29 5.69 -2.12
CA ASN A 13 3.21 4.80 -2.82
C ASN A 13 2.91 3.32 -2.51
N TRP A 14 2.57 2.99 -1.27
CA TRP A 14 2.16 1.64 -0.89
C TRP A 14 0.87 1.21 -1.61
N LEU A 15 -0.14 2.07 -1.70
CA LEU A 15 -1.38 1.80 -2.45
C LEU A 15 -1.10 1.55 -3.93
N LEU A 16 -0.24 2.37 -4.56
CA LEU A 16 0.14 2.23 -5.96
C LEU A 16 0.89 0.93 -6.29
N GLN A 17 1.43 0.24 -5.28
CA GLN A 17 2.10 -1.05 -5.44
C GLN A 17 1.20 -2.25 -5.10
N ARG A 18 -0.07 -2.03 -4.74
CA ARG A 18 -1.01 -3.13 -4.50
C ARG A 18 -1.48 -3.73 -5.82
N PRO A 19 -1.75 -5.04 -5.85
CA PRO A 19 -2.39 -5.69 -6.99
C PRO A 19 -3.65 -4.92 -7.42
N THR A 20 -3.88 -4.81 -8.73
CA THR A 20 -5.06 -4.20 -9.36
C THR A 20 -5.22 -2.68 -9.26
N VAL A 21 -4.39 -1.97 -8.48
CA VAL A 21 -4.50 -0.51 -8.35
C VAL A 21 -3.89 0.19 -9.56
N VAL A 22 -4.74 0.85 -10.35
CA VAL A 22 -4.32 1.63 -11.54
C VAL A 22 -4.13 3.12 -11.23
N SER A 23 -4.92 3.64 -10.28
CA SER A 23 -4.86 5.05 -9.88
C SER A 23 -5.34 5.20 -8.43
N VAL A 24 -4.78 6.20 -7.73
CA VAL A 24 -5.17 6.55 -6.36
C VAL A 24 -5.77 7.95 -6.37
N ILE A 25 -7.00 8.06 -5.88
CA ILE A 25 -7.70 9.33 -5.75
C ILE A 25 -7.27 9.99 -4.43
N PHE A 26 -6.77 11.22 -4.51
CA PHE A 26 -6.38 12.01 -3.34
C PHE A 26 -6.89 13.45 -3.47
N GLY A 27 -7.11 14.11 -2.33
CA GLY A 27 -7.52 15.51 -2.27
C GLY A 27 -6.36 16.46 -2.04
N ALA A 28 -6.43 17.65 -2.63
CA ALA A 28 -5.55 18.77 -2.33
C ALA A 28 -6.36 20.08 -2.34
N ARG A 29 -6.30 20.86 -1.26
CA ARG A 29 -6.99 22.15 -1.14
C ARG A 29 -6.12 23.34 -1.56
N ASN A 30 -4.82 23.11 -1.71
CA ASN A 30 -3.84 24.10 -2.13
C ASN A 30 -2.69 23.43 -2.88
N GLU A 31 -1.85 24.24 -3.51
CA GLU A 31 -0.74 23.78 -4.33
C GLU A 31 0.30 22.99 -3.53
N ALA A 32 0.58 23.38 -2.28
CA ALA A 32 1.55 22.68 -1.44
C ALA A 32 1.14 21.23 -1.20
N GLN A 33 -0.14 20.99 -0.87
CA GLN A 33 -0.69 19.64 -0.70
C GLN A 33 -0.65 18.84 -2.01
N LEU A 34 -0.95 19.48 -3.14
CA LEU A 34 -0.87 18.82 -4.45
C LEU A 34 0.57 18.36 -4.73
N ARG A 35 1.56 19.25 -4.55
CA ARG A 35 2.98 18.94 -4.75
C ARG A 35 3.47 17.85 -3.80
N GLU A 36 3.03 17.88 -2.54
CA GLU A 36 3.37 16.84 -1.57
C GLU A 36 2.84 15.47 -2.02
N ASN A 37 1.56 15.37 -2.38
CA ASN A 37 0.94 14.11 -2.83
C ASN A 37 1.60 13.58 -4.12
N LEU A 38 1.93 14.47 -5.06
CA LEU A 38 2.66 14.10 -6.28
C LEU A 38 4.07 13.57 -5.99
N GLY A 39 4.67 13.90 -4.85
CA GLY A 39 5.95 13.33 -4.41
C GLY A 39 5.89 11.84 -4.04
N ALA A 40 4.70 11.22 -4.07
CA ALA A 40 4.51 9.79 -3.88
C ALA A 40 4.96 8.93 -5.07
N VAL A 41 5.16 9.53 -6.25
CA VAL A 41 5.62 8.82 -7.46
C VAL A 41 7.09 9.12 -7.78
N GLY A 42 7.69 8.36 -8.70
CA GLY A 42 9.10 8.50 -9.10
C GLY A 42 10.10 7.76 -8.20
N TRP A 43 9.60 6.94 -7.28
CA TRP A 43 10.36 6.04 -6.42
C TRP A 43 9.44 4.90 -5.99
N THR A 44 9.99 3.84 -5.39
CA THR A 44 9.24 2.67 -4.94
C THR A 44 9.72 2.25 -3.56
N LEU A 45 8.79 1.90 -2.67
CA LEU A 45 9.10 1.16 -1.45
C LEU A 45 9.77 -0.18 -1.81
N THR A 46 10.74 -0.61 -1.00
CA THR A 46 11.35 -1.93 -1.20
C THR A 46 10.40 -3.05 -0.76
N PRO A 47 10.62 -4.30 -1.21
CA PRO A 47 9.83 -5.44 -0.76
C PRO A 47 9.78 -5.58 0.77
N GLU A 48 10.88 -5.29 1.46
CA GLU A 48 10.98 -5.35 2.92
C GLU A 48 10.15 -4.24 3.59
N GLN A 49 10.13 -3.04 3.01
CA GLN A 49 9.32 -1.94 3.50
C GLN A 49 7.83 -2.22 3.31
N ILE A 50 7.44 -2.77 2.15
CA ILE A 50 6.07 -3.23 1.90
C ILE A 50 5.69 -4.31 2.90
N ALA A 51 6.52 -5.34 3.08
CA ALA A 51 6.25 -6.42 4.02
C ALA A 51 6.06 -5.94 5.46
N ARG A 52 6.83 -4.93 5.90
CA ARG A 52 6.66 -4.29 7.22
C ARG A 52 5.34 -3.53 7.33
N LEU A 53 4.95 -2.78 6.30
CA LEU A 53 3.68 -2.06 6.26
C LEU A 53 2.50 -3.04 6.23
N ASP A 54 2.60 -4.13 5.47
CA ASP A 54 1.60 -5.18 5.41
C ASP A 54 1.45 -5.85 6.78
N ALA A 55 2.55 -6.24 7.43
CA ALA A 55 2.51 -6.91 8.73
C ALA A 55 1.86 -6.06 9.83
N VAL A 56 2.10 -4.74 9.85
CA VAL A 56 1.51 -3.86 10.87
C VAL A 56 0.05 -3.48 10.58
N SER A 57 -0.37 -3.53 9.31
CA SER A 57 -1.74 -3.21 8.89
C SER A 57 -2.63 -4.44 8.72
N GLU A 58 -2.08 -5.65 8.82
CA GLU A 58 -2.80 -6.90 8.71
C GLU A 58 -3.91 -7.00 9.77
N VAL A 59 -5.10 -7.38 9.32
CA VAL A 59 -6.27 -7.61 10.17
C VAL A 59 -6.84 -8.99 9.91
N THR A 60 -7.40 -9.63 10.94
CA THR A 60 -8.07 -10.92 10.78
C THR A 60 -9.21 -10.78 9.76
N PRO A 61 -9.18 -11.54 8.65
CA PRO A 61 -10.23 -11.46 7.64
C PRO A 61 -11.58 -11.92 8.20
N ILE A 62 -12.66 -11.47 7.57
CA ILE A 62 -14.00 -11.99 7.88
C ILE A 62 -14.20 -13.39 7.28
N TYR A 63 -15.21 -14.13 7.75
CA TYR A 63 -15.63 -15.39 7.11
C TYR A 63 -16.10 -15.14 5.66
N PRO A 64 -15.77 -16.02 4.69
CA PRO A 64 -14.99 -17.26 4.82
C PRO A 64 -13.47 -17.07 4.68
N TYR A 65 -13.01 -15.86 4.39
CA TYR A 65 -11.61 -15.59 4.03
C TYR A 65 -10.61 -15.96 5.12
N TRP A 66 -10.97 -15.86 6.41
CA TRP A 66 -10.04 -16.20 7.51
C TRP A 66 -9.51 -17.64 7.42
N HIS A 67 -10.38 -18.61 7.11
CA HIS A 67 -9.97 -20.02 7.03
C HIS A 67 -9.49 -20.36 5.62
N GLN A 68 -10.01 -19.68 4.60
CA GLN A 68 -9.59 -19.90 3.22
C GLN A 68 -8.14 -19.52 2.97
N ARG A 69 -7.62 -18.48 3.66
CA ARG A 69 -6.21 -18.07 3.56
C ARG A 69 -5.21 -19.14 4.01
N GLY A 70 -5.66 -20.17 4.74
CA GLY A 70 -4.82 -21.33 5.09
C GLY A 70 -4.60 -22.33 3.94
N PHE A 71 -5.35 -22.23 2.83
CA PHE A 71 -5.29 -23.18 1.71
C PHE A 71 -4.56 -22.60 0.48
N GLN A 72 -3.40 -21.96 0.70
CA GLN A 72 -2.70 -21.21 -0.34
C GLN A 72 -2.29 -22.04 -1.57
N GLU A 73 -2.07 -23.35 -1.42
CA GLU A 73 -1.78 -24.25 -2.55
C GLU A 73 -2.91 -24.27 -3.59
N ARG A 74 -4.18 -24.23 -3.13
CA ARG A 74 -5.37 -24.31 -3.98
C ARG A 74 -6.05 -22.96 -4.20
N ASN A 75 -5.80 -22.00 -3.32
CA ASN A 75 -6.36 -20.65 -3.36
C ASN A 75 -5.27 -19.63 -2.99
N PRO A 76 -4.33 -19.34 -3.90
CA PRO A 76 -3.23 -18.42 -3.63
C PRO A 76 -3.72 -16.99 -3.42
N LEU A 77 -2.93 -16.19 -2.72
CA LEU A 77 -3.20 -14.75 -2.57
C LEU A 77 -3.00 -14.02 -3.91
N PRO A 78 -3.71 -12.90 -4.15
CA PRO A 78 -3.48 -12.07 -5.33
C PRO A 78 -2.03 -11.58 -5.41
N VAL A 79 -1.46 -11.59 -6.61
CA VAL A 79 -0.13 -11.05 -6.97
C VAL A 79 -0.24 -9.74 -7.71
#